data_AF-A0A1G6EQ01-F1
#
_entry.id   AF-A0A1G6EQ01-F1
#
_cell.length_a   1.000
_cell.length_b   1.000
_cell.length_c   1.000
_cell.angle_alpha   90.00
_cell.angle_beta   90.00
_cell.angle_gamma   90.00
#
_symmetry.space_group_name_H-M   'P 1'
#
loop_
_entity.id
_entity.type
_entity.pdbx_description
1 polymer ?
#
loop_
_entity_poly.entity_id
_entity_poly.type
_entity_poly.pdbx_seq_one_letter_code
_entity_poly.pdbx_strand_id
1 'polypeptide(L)'
;MNAAVISRALGGRRTGRTWMACCPAHDDTSPSLAICDGDDGRVLVRCHAGCSQAAVIAGLKRRGIWEATDRPLLQRSEPTPVRRSNDAETVKRGELAMTIWTSARTAVGTLVETYLASRGLRIETPPTLRFHPSLKHPAGDRWPAMVALVTRGADDAPVGIHRTFLAPDGSGKAPVMPQKMMLGPCRG
;
A
#
# COMPACT_ATOMS: atom_id res chain seq x y z
N MET A 1 -17.24 -7.02 18.49
CA MET A 1 -17.37 -5.72 17.80
C MET A 1 -16.62 -5.79 16.48
N ASN A 2 -17.19 -5.33 15.36
CA ASN A 2 -16.55 -5.34 14.04
C ASN A 2 -16.61 -3.94 13.37
N ALA A 3 -15.85 -3.74 12.31
CA ALA A 3 -15.70 -2.45 11.63
C ALA A 3 -17.02 -1.93 11.03
N ALA A 4 -17.87 -2.84 10.54
CA ALA A 4 -19.15 -2.48 9.93
C ALA A 4 -20.12 -1.86 10.95
N VAL A 5 -20.16 -2.38 12.18
CA VAL A 5 -21.00 -1.85 13.26
C VAL A 5 -20.56 -0.43 13.65
N ILE A 6 -19.26 -0.22 13.86
CA ILE A 6 -18.72 1.09 14.21
C ILE A 6 -18.96 2.09 13.07
N SER A 7 -18.74 1.66 11.81
CA SER A 7 -18.98 2.52 10.66
C SER A 7 -20.44 2.93 10.54
N ARG A 8 -21.38 1.99 10.69
CA ARG A 8 -22.82 2.29 10.62
C ARG A 8 -23.24 3.29 11.70
N ALA A 9 -22.73 3.14 12.92
CA ALA A 9 -23.00 4.06 14.02
C ALA A 9 -22.46 5.48 13.79
N LEU A 10 -21.43 5.62 12.95
CA LEU A 10 -20.86 6.91 12.54
C LEU A 10 -21.41 7.43 11.20
N GLY A 11 -22.38 6.74 10.58
CA GLY A 11 -22.87 7.10 9.24
C GLY A 11 -21.80 6.94 8.14
N GLY A 12 -20.82 6.06 8.35
CA GLY A 12 -19.73 5.84 7.41
C GLY A 12 -20.15 5.03 6.17
N ARG A 13 -19.28 5.05 5.16
CA ARG A 13 -19.45 4.32 3.89
C ARG A 13 -18.32 3.33 3.66
N ARG A 14 -18.58 2.28 2.90
CA ARG A 14 -17.57 1.28 2.53
C ARG A 14 -16.72 1.77 1.36
N THR A 15 -15.40 1.62 1.49
CA THR A 15 -14.41 1.90 0.43
C THR A 15 -13.45 0.71 0.33
N GLY A 16 -13.73 -0.20 -0.61
CA GLY A 16 -12.98 -1.45 -0.75
C GLY A 16 -13.10 -2.35 0.48
N ARG A 17 -11.96 -2.66 1.12
CA ARG A 17 -11.89 -3.49 2.35
C ARG A 17 -12.05 -2.69 3.66
N THR A 18 -12.12 -1.37 3.57
CA THR A 18 -12.13 -0.46 4.72
C THR A 18 -13.43 0.34 4.73
N TRP A 19 -13.83 0.83 5.90
CA TRP A 19 -14.92 1.78 6.05
C TRP A 19 -14.36 3.18 6.32
N MET A 20 -15.00 4.20 5.77
CA MET A 20 -14.67 5.61 5.95
C MET A 20 -15.80 6.35 6.65
N ALA A 21 -15.49 7.04 7.75
CA ALA A 21 -16.43 7.86 8.52
C ALA A 21 -15.77 9.18 8.97
N CYS A 22 -16.58 10.13 9.45
CA CYS A 22 -16.08 11.31 10.14
C CYS A 22 -15.46 10.91 11.48
N CYS A 23 -14.37 11.57 11.86
CA CYS A 23 -13.67 11.24 13.08
C CYS A 23 -14.43 11.78 14.30
N PRO A 24 -14.63 11.01 15.38
CA PRO A 24 -15.30 11.52 16.58
C PRO A 24 -14.39 12.37 17.49
N ALA A 25 -13.12 12.56 17.11
CA ALA A 25 -12.12 13.27 17.91
C ALA A 25 -11.85 14.72 17.44
N HIS A 26 -12.40 15.11 16.30
CA HIS A 26 -12.40 16.48 15.78
C HIS A 26 -13.65 16.68 14.91
N ASP A 27 -13.93 17.92 14.52
CA ASP A 27 -15.02 18.20 13.58
C ASP A 27 -14.50 18.15 12.15
N ASP A 28 -14.97 17.18 11.36
CA ASP A 28 -14.74 17.09 9.92
C ASP A 28 -16.04 16.89 9.14
N THR A 29 -16.14 17.57 7.99
CA THR A 29 -17.24 17.39 7.03
C THR A 29 -16.92 16.33 5.97
N SER A 30 -15.64 15.94 5.86
CA SER A 30 -15.13 14.94 4.93
C SER A 30 -14.59 13.74 5.70
N PRO A 31 -15.03 12.50 5.44
CA PRO A 31 -14.61 11.34 6.23
C PRO A 31 -13.10 11.11 6.30
N SER A 32 -12.52 11.34 7.49
CA SER A 32 -11.08 11.17 7.76
C SER A 32 -10.72 9.90 8.53
N LEU A 33 -11.71 9.18 9.08
CA LEU A 33 -11.51 7.99 9.88
C LEU A 33 -11.66 6.72 9.03
N ALA A 34 -10.58 5.95 8.94
CA ALA A 34 -10.56 4.61 8.38
C ALA A 34 -10.80 3.56 9.47
N ILE A 35 -11.67 2.59 9.20
CA ILE A 35 -12.07 1.51 10.12
C ILE A 35 -11.99 0.17 9.37
N CYS A 36 -11.25 -0.80 9.89
CA CYS A 36 -11.19 -2.14 9.31
C CYS A 36 -11.15 -3.23 10.39
N ASP A 37 -11.62 -4.42 10.00
CA ASP A 37 -11.42 -5.63 10.79
C ASP A 37 -9.99 -6.12 10.53
N GLY A 38 -9.21 -6.29 11.59
CA GLY A 38 -7.89 -6.90 11.57
C GLY A 38 -7.95 -8.42 11.54
N ASP A 39 -6.89 -9.04 11.05
CA ASP A 39 -6.81 -10.51 10.89
C ASP A 39 -6.79 -11.26 12.24
N ASP A 40 -6.52 -10.57 13.34
CA ASP A 40 -6.54 -11.08 14.71
C ASP A 40 -7.89 -10.87 15.42
N GLY A 41 -8.92 -10.43 14.67
CA GLY A 41 -10.26 -10.18 15.19
C GLY A 41 -10.40 -8.85 15.94
N ARG A 42 -9.37 -7.99 15.94
CA ARG A 42 -9.46 -6.63 16.49
C ARG A 42 -9.98 -5.66 15.44
N VAL A 43 -10.70 -4.63 15.89
CA VAL A 43 -11.01 -3.50 15.01
C VAL A 43 -9.87 -2.50 15.04
N LEU A 44 -9.37 -2.13 13.86
CA LEU A 44 -8.37 -1.11 13.67
C LEU A 44 -9.03 0.20 13.26
N VAL A 45 -8.62 1.29 13.91
CA VAL A 45 -9.07 2.66 13.61
C VAL A 45 -7.88 3.57 13.35
N ARG A 46 -7.94 4.35 12.28
CA ARG A 46 -6.90 5.33 11.92
C ARG A 46 -7.52 6.62 11.39
N CYS A 47 -7.17 7.74 12.01
CA CYS A 47 -7.52 9.07 11.51
C CYS A 47 -6.43 9.57 10.56
N HIS A 48 -6.82 10.00 9.35
CA HIS A 48 -5.91 10.59 8.37
C HIS A 48 -5.68 12.10 8.56
N ALA A 49 -6.51 12.76 9.38
CA ALA A 49 -6.37 14.18 9.74
C ALA A 49 -5.42 14.43 10.94
N GLY A 50 -4.76 13.39 11.47
CA GLY A 50 -3.72 13.56 12.49
C GLY A 50 -4.11 13.29 13.95
N CYS A 51 -5.36 12.92 14.24
CA CYS A 51 -5.74 12.52 15.60
C CYS A 51 -4.97 11.28 16.06
N SER A 52 -4.53 11.28 17.32
CA SER A 52 -3.95 10.09 17.95
C SER A 52 -5.00 8.98 18.08
N GLN A 53 -4.54 7.73 18.05
CA GLN A 53 -5.43 6.58 18.22
C GLN A 53 -6.20 6.63 19.55
N ALA A 54 -5.55 7.09 20.63
CA ALA A 54 -6.18 7.28 21.93
C ALA A 54 -7.33 8.30 21.88
N ALA A 55 -7.14 9.43 21.18
CA ALA A 55 -8.19 10.45 21.02
C ALA A 55 -9.38 9.92 20.22
N VAL A 56 -9.13 9.15 19.15
CA VAL A 56 -10.18 8.50 18.35
C VAL A 56 -10.98 7.51 19.21
N ILE A 57 -10.29 6.62 19.93
CA ILE A 57 -10.95 5.64 20.82
C ILE A 57 -11.76 6.35 21.90
N ALA A 58 -11.22 7.42 22.50
CA ALA A 58 -11.94 8.21 23.49
C ALA A 58 -13.22 8.84 22.89
N GLY A 59 -13.16 9.34 21.66
CA GLY A 59 -14.33 9.84 20.93
C GLY A 59 -15.38 8.76 20.66
N LEU A 60 -14.97 7.56 20.26
CA LEU A 60 -15.88 6.42 20.05
C LEU A 60 -16.51 5.96 21.37
N LYS A 61 -15.75 5.93 22.47
CA LYS A 61 -16.24 5.61 23.81
C LYS A 61 -17.28 6.62 24.31
N ARG A 62 -17.02 7.92 24.15
CA ARG A 62 -17.98 8.99 24.51
C ARG A 62 -19.32 8.84 23.80
N ARG A 63 -19.33 8.27 22.60
CA ARG A 63 -20.55 8.01 21.81
C ARG A 63 -21.20 6.65 22.13
N GLY A 64 -20.64 5.84 23.03
CA GLY A 64 -21.14 4.50 23.34
C GLY A 64 -20.92 3.48 22.22
N ILE A 65 -20.10 3.79 21.22
CA ILE A 65 -19.88 2.96 20.02
C ILE A 65 -18.72 1.98 20.24
N TRP A 66 -17.91 2.20 21.28
CA TRP A 66 -16.74 1.40 21.62
C TRP A 66 -16.91 0.70 22.96
N GLU A 67 -17.47 -0.50 22.93
CA GLU A 67 -17.47 -1.40 24.08
C GLU A 67 -16.11 -2.09 24.14
N ALA A 68 -15.38 -1.80 25.21
CA ALA A 68 -14.25 -2.63 25.58
C ALA A 68 -14.82 -4.02 25.85
N THR A 69 -14.59 -4.98 24.94
CA THR A 69 -14.63 -6.37 25.39
C THR A 69 -13.58 -6.47 26.48
N ASP A 70 -14.02 -6.67 27.72
CA ASP A 70 -13.22 -7.10 28.85
C ASP A 70 -12.68 -8.49 28.52
N ARG A 71 -11.77 -8.55 27.55
CA ARG A 71 -10.83 -9.64 27.42
C ARG A 71 -9.70 -9.21 28.32
N PRO A 72 -9.30 -10.02 29.33
CA PRO A 72 -8.16 -9.70 30.16
C PRO A 72 -7.06 -9.26 29.22
N LEU A 73 -6.42 -8.12 29.52
CA LEU A 73 -5.21 -7.68 28.84
C LEU A 73 -4.31 -8.90 28.82
N LEU A 74 -4.33 -9.64 27.71
CA LEU A 74 -3.47 -10.79 27.51
C LEU A 74 -2.10 -10.16 27.61
N GLN A 75 -1.50 -10.43 28.78
CA GLN A 75 -0.13 -10.20 29.17
C GLN A 75 0.65 -10.03 27.89
N ARG A 76 1.05 -8.78 27.60
CA ARG A 76 1.66 -8.34 26.33
C ARG A 76 2.41 -9.52 25.75
N SER A 77 1.73 -10.29 24.90
CA SER A 77 2.30 -11.56 24.49
C SER A 77 3.53 -11.13 23.73
N GLU A 78 4.70 -11.63 24.14
CA GLU A 78 5.90 -11.47 23.34
C GLU A 78 5.49 -11.62 21.88
N PRO A 79 5.88 -10.66 21.02
CA PRO A 79 5.28 -10.49 19.70
C PRO A 79 5.05 -11.86 19.10
N THR A 80 3.78 -12.29 19.07
CA THR A 80 3.42 -13.57 18.50
C THR A 80 4.04 -13.54 17.12
N PRO A 81 4.98 -14.45 16.77
CA PRO A 81 5.69 -14.33 15.52
C PRO A 81 4.62 -14.26 14.45
N VAL A 82 4.51 -13.09 13.82
CA VAL A 82 3.55 -12.81 12.76
C VAL A 82 3.72 -13.99 11.84
N ARG A 83 2.68 -14.82 11.74
CA ARG A 83 2.72 -16.11 11.04
C ARG A 83 3.54 -15.91 9.79
N ARG A 84 4.73 -16.53 9.77
CA ARG A 84 5.66 -16.57 8.63
C ARG A 84 4.82 -16.92 7.41
N SER A 85 4.38 -15.92 6.65
CA SER A 85 3.77 -16.16 5.36
C SER A 85 4.92 -16.66 4.48
N ASN A 86 5.10 -17.98 4.48
CA ASN A 86 6.20 -18.76 3.90
C ASN A 86 7.45 -17.92 3.60
N ASP A 87 8.42 -17.90 4.51
CA ASP A 87 9.73 -17.22 4.29
C ASP A 87 10.29 -17.55 2.89
N ALA A 88 10.10 -18.80 2.43
CA ALA A 88 10.44 -19.26 1.09
C ALA A 88 9.70 -18.55 -0.06
N GLU A 89 8.39 -18.27 0.07
CA GLU A 89 7.63 -17.53 -0.94
C GLU A 89 8.04 -16.06 -0.98
N THR A 90 8.27 -15.46 0.19
CA THR A 90 8.77 -14.09 0.30
C THR A 90 10.15 -13.94 -0.36
N VAL A 91 11.05 -14.91 -0.12
CA VAL A 91 12.37 -15.00 -0.77
C VAL A 91 12.21 -15.13 -2.29
N LYS A 92 11.42 -16.09 -2.77
CA LYS A 92 11.17 -16.28 -4.22
C LYS A 92 10.62 -15.03 -4.91
N ARG A 93 9.74 -14.29 -4.24
CA ARG A 93 9.20 -13.02 -4.77
C ARG A 93 10.27 -11.93 -4.83
N GLY A 94 11.16 -11.87 -3.84
CA GLY A 94 12.33 -11.00 -3.83
C GLY A 94 13.30 -11.33 -4.97
N GLU A 95 13.62 -12.61 -5.16
CA GLU A 95 14.45 -13.09 -6.27
C GLU A 95 13.84 -12.73 -7.63
N LEU A 96 12.55 -12.96 -7.83
CA LEU A 96 11.86 -12.58 -9.07
C LEU A 96 11.90 -11.07 -9.31
N ALA A 97 11.76 -10.26 -8.25
CA ALA A 97 11.92 -8.81 -8.34
C ALA A 97 13.31 -8.42 -8.83
N MET A 98 14.36 -9.04 -8.27
CA MET A 98 15.74 -8.76 -8.65
C MET A 98 16.07 -9.25 -10.06
N THR A 99 15.50 -10.37 -10.50
CA THR A 99 15.62 -10.83 -11.90
C THR A 99 15.04 -9.80 -12.87
N ILE A 100 13.85 -9.27 -12.58
CA ILE A 100 13.23 -8.21 -13.42
C ILE A 100 14.05 -6.92 -13.38
N TRP A 101 14.61 -6.56 -12.21
CA TRP A 101 15.46 -5.39 -12.05
C TRP A 101 16.73 -5.49 -12.91
N THR A 102 17.40 -6.64 -12.86
CA THR A 102 18.62 -6.92 -13.61
C THR A 102 18.37 -7.00 -15.11
N SER A 103 17.21 -7.50 -15.55
CA SER A 103 16.83 -7.52 -16.97
C SER A 103 16.34 -6.17 -17.50
N ALA A 104 16.06 -5.20 -16.63
CA ALA A 104 15.68 -3.85 -17.03
C ALA A 104 16.90 -3.01 -17.42
N ARG A 105 16.75 -2.20 -18.47
CA ARG A 105 17.80 -1.33 -19.01
C ARG A 105 17.68 0.10 -18.47
N THR A 106 18.65 0.95 -18.79
CA THR A 106 18.58 2.39 -18.47
C THR A 106 17.27 3.02 -18.92
N ALA A 107 16.75 3.96 -18.13
CA ALA A 107 15.55 4.72 -18.46
C ALA A 107 15.82 5.85 -19.47
N VAL A 108 17.08 6.26 -19.65
CA VAL A 108 17.48 7.32 -20.58
C VAL A 108 17.14 6.93 -22.02
N GLY A 109 16.49 7.84 -22.75
CA GLY A 109 16.04 7.63 -24.13
C GLY A 109 14.89 6.63 -24.27
N THR A 110 14.09 6.42 -23.21
CA THR A 110 12.98 5.47 -23.21
C THR A 110 11.64 6.11 -22.89
N LEU A 111 10.55 5.33 -23.00
CA LEU A 111 9.20 5.75 -22.62
C LEU A 111 9.07 6.22 -21.17
N VAL A 112 10.04 5.89 -20.31
CA VAL A 112 10.09 6.39 -18.93
C VAL A 112 10.25 7.91 -18.91
N GLU A 113 11.13 8.49 -19.72
CA GLU A 113 11.31 9.94 -19.79
C GLU A 113 10.07 10.64 -20.31
N THR A 114 9.45 10.10 -21.38
CA THR A 114 8.18 10.60 -21.90
C THR A 114 7.09 10.58 -20.84
N TYR A 115 6.98 9.47 -20.10
CA TYR A 115 6.00 9.32 -19.03
C TYR A 115 6.25 10.26 -17.86
N LEU A 116 7.49 10.44 -17.42
CA LEU A 116 7.82 11.40 -16.36
C LEU A 116 7.55 12.84 -16.82
N ALA A 117 7.92 13.19 -18.05
CA ALA A 117 7.65 14.49 -18.62
C ALA A 117 6.14 14.78 -18.75
N SER A 118 5.33 13.79 -19.16
CA SER A 118 3.86 13.94 -19.21
C SER A 118 3.23 14.15 -17.83
N ARG A 119 3.94 13.74 -16.78
CA ARG A 119 3.58 13.97 -15.36
C ARG A 119 4.16 15.26 -14.78
N GLY A 120 4.83 16.09 -15.60
CA GLY A 120 5.48 17.32 -15.16
C GLY A 120 6.84 17.11 -14.47
N LEU A 121 7.40 15.90 -14.54
CA LEU A 121 8.68 15.53 -13.92
C LEU A 121 9.78 15.57 -14.97
N ARG A 122 10.41 16.73 -15.16
CA ARG A 122 11.60 16.89 -15.99
C ARG A 122 12.85 16.76 -15.13
N ILE A 123 13.12 15.53 -14.72
CA ILE A 123 14.30 15.18 -13.91
C ILE A 123 15.21 14.29 -14.74
N GLU A 124 16.51 14.35 -14.46
CA GLU A 124 17.42 13.30 -14.90
C GLU A 124 16.98 11.98 -14.28
N THR A 125 16.81 10.93 -15.09
CA THR A 125 16.34 9.65 -14.58
C THR A 125 17.44 9.01 -13.74
N PRO A 126 17.25 8.85 -12.41
CA PRO A 126 18.26 8.24 -11.58
C PRO A 126 18.44 6.75 -11.95
N PRO A 127 19.61 6.15 -11.69
CA PRO A 127 19.86 4.73 -11.97
C PRO A 127 18.91 3.75 -11.28
N THR A 128 18.20 4.21 -10.23
CA THR A 128 17.15 3.49 -9.50
C THR A 128 15.82 3.41 -10.26
N LEU A 129 15.66 4.19 -11.35
CA LEU A 129 14.58 4.07 -12.32
C LEU A 129 15.10 3.44 -13.61
N ARG A 130 14.50 2.32 -14.00
CA ARG A 130 14.85 1.55 -15.20
C ARG A 130 13.64 1.30 -16.09
N PHE A 131 13.91 0.84 -17.31
CA PHE A 131 12.91 0.50 -18.30
C PHE A 131 12.95 -0.98 -18.67
N HIS A 132 11.78 -1.62 -18.71
CA HIS A 132 11.61 -2.97 -19.23
C HIS A 132 10.68 -2.93 -20.46
N PRO A 133 11.12 -3.37 -21.66
CA PRO A 133 10.35 -3.19 -22.90
C PRO A 133 9.09 -4.08 -23.01
N SER A 134 9.11 -5.26 -22.39
CA SER A 134 8.03 -6.26 -22.57
C SER A 134 7.82 -7.09 -21.29
N LEU A 135 7.38 -6.43 -20.22
CA LEU A 135 7.18 -7.06 -18.91
C LEU A 135 5.83 -7.77 -18.85
N LYS A 136 5.83 -9.04 -18.42
CA LYS A 136 4.59 -9.82 -18.25
C LYS A 136 3.71 -9.21 -17.16
N HIS A 137 2.47 -8.89 -17.51
CA HIS A 137 1.42 -8.47 -16.59
C HIS A 137 0.63 -9.69 -16.12
N PRO A 138 0.15 -9.75 -14.85
CA PRO A 138 -0.66 -10.86 -14.35
C PRO A 138 -1.96 -11.13 -15.12
N ALA A 139 -2.51 -10.12 -15.78
CA ALA A 139 -3.67 -10.24 -16.68
C ALA A 139 -3.37 -10.99 -17.99
N GLY A 140 -2.11 -11.36 -18.27
CA GLY A 140 -1.72 -12.18 -19.41
C GLY A 140 -0.79 -11.48 -20.40
N ASP A 141 -1.08 -10.20 -20.69
CA ASP A 141 -0.35 -9.43 -21.71
C ASP A 141 1.04 -8.97 -21.25
N ARG A 142 1.85 -8.52 -22.23
CA ARG A 142 3.15 -7.90 -21.98
C ARG A 142 3.12 -6.42 -22.32
N TRP A 143 3.72 -5.61 -21.46
CA TRP A 143 3.69 -4.16 -21.60
C TRP A 143 5.08 -3.55 -21.33
N PRO A 144 5.42 -2.43 -21.98
CA PRO A 144 6.52 -1.59 -21.53
C PRO A 144 6.28 -1.17 -20.07
N ALA A 145 7.33 -1.13 -19.25
CA ALA A 145 7.20 -0.80 -17.85
C ALA A 145 8.37 0.03 -17.33
N MET A 146 8.05 1.05 -16.54
CA MET A 146 9.00 1.68 -15.64
C MET A 146 9.17 0.78 -14.41
N VAL A 147 10.42 0.46 -14.07
CA VAL A 147 10.79 -0.37 -12.93
C VAL A 147 11.61 0.49 -11.97
N ALA A 148 11.08 0.75 -10.78
CA ALA A 148 11.78 1.48 -9.72
C ALA A 148 12.29 0.51 -8.67
N LEU A 149 13.56 0.62 -8.30
CA LEU A 149 14.14 -0.16 -7.22
C LEU A 149 13.60 0.32 -5.86
N VAL A 150 13.28 -0.63 -4.99
CA VAL A 150 12.91 -0.38 -3.60
C VAL A 150 14.04 -0.88 -2.73
N THR A 151 14.59 0.00 -1.91
CA THR A 151 15.66 -0.31 -0.95
C THR A 151 15.13 -0.26 0.48
N ARG A 152 15.78 -1.00 1.37
CA ARG A 152 15.53 -0.94 2.80
C ARG A 152 16.26 0.26 3.37
N GLY A 153 15.55 1.17 4.05
CA GLY A 153 16.14 2.42 4.55
C GLY A 153 17.20 2.26 5.65
N ALA A 154 17.42 1.04 6.19
CA ALA A 154 18.44 0.80 7.21
C ALA A 154 19.85 0.58 6.63
N ASP A 155 19.93 -0.01 5.43
CA ASP A 155 21.17 -0.50 4.83
C ASP A 155 21.23 -0.32 3.30
N ASP A 156 20.25 0.37 2.72
CA ASP A 156 20.04 0.53 1.27
C ASP A 156 19.97 -0.78 0.47
N ALA A 157 19.77 -1.92 1.16
CA ALA A 157 19.72 -3.21 0.50
C ALA A 157 18.49 -3.28 -0.43
N PRO A 158 18.66 -3.73 -1.69
CA PRO A 158 17.53 -3.99 -2.59
C PRO A 158 16.56 -4.99 -1.99
N VAL A 159 15.29 -4.62 -1.88
CA VAL A 159 14.23 -5.48 -1.33
C VAL A 159 13.08 -5.74 -2.29
N GLY A 160 12.96 -4.98 -3.36
CA GLY A 160 11.88 -5.20 -4.32
C GLY A 160 11.85 -4.17 -5.43
N ILE A 161 10.77 -4.18 -6.19
CA ILE A 161 10.54 -3.24 -7.28
C ILE A 161 9.11 -2.71 -7.27
N HIS A 162 8.95 -1.45 -7.65
CA HIS A 162 7.68 -0.89 -8.08
C HIS A 162 7.63 -0.86 -9.61
N ARG A 163 6.61 -1.50 -10.20
CA ARG A 163 6.41 -1.57 -11.65
C ARG A 163 5.24 -0.67 -12.04
N THR A 164 5.46 0.25 -12.97
CA THR A 164 4.40 1.03 -13.61
C THR A 164 4.35 0.63 -15.07
N PHE A 165 3.23 0.04 -15.50
CA PHE A 165 3.05 -0.35 -16.90
C PHE A 165 2.68 0.88 -17.72
N LEU A 166 3.38 1.10 -18.82
CA LEU A 166 3.30 2.30 -19.65
C LEU A 166 2.54 2.00 -20.93
N ALA A 167 1.79 2.99 -21.41
CA ALA A 167 1.26 2.94 -22.76
C ALA A 167 2.43 2.89 -23.77
N PRO A 168 2.27 2.24 -24.94
CA PRO A 168 3.36 2.10 -25.92
C PRO A 168 3.92 3.43 -26.46
N ASP A 169 3.13 4.50 -26.39
CA ASP A 169 3.50 5.87 -26.75
C ASP A 169 4.14 6.67 -25.59
N GLY A 170 4.14 6.11 -24.36
CA GLY A 170 4.62 6.77 -23.15
C GLY A 170 3.74 7.92 -22.66
N SER A 171 2.58 8.18 -23.27
CA SER A 171 1.71 9.32 -22.92
C SER A 171 1.10 9.16 -21.52
N GLY A 172 0.97 7.92 -21.06
CA GLY A 172 0.44 7.59 -19.74
C GLY A 172 0.71 6.14 -19.35
N LYS A 173 -0.15 5.64 -18.46
CA LYS A 173 -0.10 4.24 -18.03
C LYS A 173 -0.81 3.37 -19.04
N ALA A 174 -0.37 2.11 -19.13
CA ALA A 174 -1.03 1.11 -19.95
C ALA A 174 -2.53 0.97 -19.56
N PRO A 175 -3.42 0.68 -20.53
CA PRO A 175 -4.83 0.42 -20.28
C PRO A 175 -5.06 -0.98 -19.70
N VAL A 176 -4.35 -1.32 -18.62
CA VAL A 176 -4.38 -2.63 -17.95
C VAL A 176 -4.59 -2.47 -16.45
N MET A 177 -5.31 -3.40 -15.82
CA MET A 177 -5.58 -3.35 -14.38
C MET A 177 -4.92 -4.52 -13.62
N PRO A 178 -4.17 -4.25 -12.54
CA PRO A 178 -3.77 -2.93 -12.03
C PRO A 178 -2.63 -2.28 -12.86
N GLN A 179 -2.69 -0.96 -13.07
CA GLN A 179 -1.67 -0.23 -13.86
C GLN A 179 -0.29 -0.14 -13.20
N LYS A 180 -0.21 -0.38 -11.88
CA LYS A 180 1.02 -0.35 -11.10
C LYS A 180 1.03 -1.42 -10.03
N MET A 181 2.20 -1.99 -9.75
CA MET A 181 2.33 -3.12 -8.84
C MET A 181 3.69 -3.17 -8.15
N MET A 182 3.70 -3.51 -6.86
CA MET A 182 4.91 -3.89 -6.14
C MET A 182 5.26 -5.37 -6.41
N LEU A 183 6.53 -5.74 -6.27
CA LEU A 183 7.01 -7.11 -6.20
C LEU A 183 8.22 -7.20 -5.25
N GLY A 184 8.27 -8.25 -4.44
CA GLY A 184 9.22 -8.42 -3.34
C GLY A 184 8.58 -8.17 -1.97
N PRO A 185 9.34 -8.32 -0.86
CA PRO A 185 8.93 -8.00 0.53
C PRO A 185 8.69 -6.50 0.78
N CYS A 186 7.85 -5.87 -0.03
CA CYS A 186 7.42 -4.49 0.16
C CYS A 186 6.02 -4.46 0.78
N ARG A 187 5.87 -3.80 1.93
CA ARG A 187 4.57 -3.51 2.54
C ARG A 187 4.21 -2.06 2.24
N GLY A 188 3.00 -1.85 1.72
CA GLY A 188 2.42 -0.53 1.45
C GLY A 188 1.56 -0.05 2.61
#